data_AF-A0A953LNW4-F1
#
_entry.id   AF-A0A953LNW4-F1
#
_cell.length_a   1.000
_cell.length_b   1.000
_cell.length_c   1.000
_cell.angle_alpha   90.00
_cell.angle_beta   90.00
_cell.angle_gamma   90.00
#
_symmetry.space_group_name_H-M   'P 1'
#
loop_
_entity.id
_entity.type
_entity.pdbx_description
1 polymer ?
#
loop_
_entity_poly.entity_id
_entity_poly.type
_entity_poly.pdbx_seq_one_letter_code
_entity_poly.pdbx_strand_id
1 'polypeptide(L)'
;PWETPEQHLETILAPTGVNARELLTCGAVSFPGAPYLEDLAPEDRTFDTPSGRIELYSQELADLGADPLPRFTPPEPPAAGFVRLIYGRAPMHSFARSQNNEALHALMPENEVWVHTDTAAAMDVASGDRVQLENLDGVRSDPVRIHVTEGIRSDCAYLVHGFGQRSKRLRLAGGPGASDNGLMSRVSVDPLTGATGMRVNFVRLVKA
;
A
#
# COMPACT_ATOMS: atom_id res chain seq x y z
N PRO A 1 30.56 -0.35 22.76
CA PRO A 1 29.27 0.24 23.17
C PRO A 1 29.44 1.77 23.21
N TRP A 2 28.40 2.54 22.91
CA TRP A 2 28.41 4.02 22.90
C TRP A 2 27.51 4.56 24.03
N GLU A 3 27.77 5.77 24.49
CA GLU A 3 27.02 6.43 25.56
C GLU A 3 25.96 7.41 25.03
N THR A 4 26.15 7.93 23.81
CA THR A 4 25.22 8.88 23.19
C THR A 4 24.90 8.51 21.73
N PRO A 5 23.76 8.98 21.17
CA PRO A 5 23.44 8.81 19.76
C PRO A 5 24.49 9.41 18.81
N GLU A 6 25.17 10.49 19.21
CA GLU A 6 26.23 11.13 18.44
C GLU A 6 27.46 10.24 18.35
N GLN A 7 27.89 9.64 19.47
CA GLN A 7 28.99 8.67 19.47
C GLN A 7 28.67 7.44 18.61
N HIS A 8 27.40 7.00 18.64
CA HIS A 8 26.95 5.92 17.76
C HIS A 8 27.03 6.31 16.29
N LEU A 9 26.56 7.51 15.94
CA LEU A 9 26.60 8.03 14.58
C LEU A 9 28.04 8.15 14.08
N GLU A 10 28.94 8.71 14.89
CA GLU A 10 30.38 8.79 14.56
C GLU A 10 30.98 7.40 14.34
N THR A 11 30.61 6.42 15.17
CA THR A 11 31.06 5.02 15.01
C THR A 11 30.59 4.41 13.69
N ILE A 12 29.33 4.65 13.29
CA ILE A 12 28.78 4.14 12.02
C ILE A 12 29.42 4.84 10.81
N LEU A 13 29.75 6.14 10.93
CA LEU A 13 30.33 6.93 9.84
C LEU A 13 31.85 6.72 9.68
N ALA A 14 32.56 6.30 10.73
CA ALA A 14 34.02 6.15 10.70
C ALA A 14 34.54 5.31 9.50
N PRO A 15 33.93 4.17 9.12
CA PRO A 15 34.38 3.38 7.97
C PRO A 15 34.19 4.06 6.61
N THR A 16 33.27 5.03 6.50
CA THR A 16 32.98 5.73 5.24
C THR A 16 33.84 6.97 5.04
N GLY A 17 34.62 7.37 6.06
CA GLY A 17 35.41 8.60 6.05
C GLY A 17 34.59 9.88 6.17
N VAL A 18 33.26 9.78 6.36
CA VAL A 18 32.38 10.94 6.50
C VAL A 18 32.49 11.54 7.89
N ASN A 19 32.69 12.85 7.96
CA ASN A 19 32.64 13.57 9.22
C ASN A 19 31.17 13.77 9.67
N ALA A 20 30.83 13.32 10.89
CA ALA A 20 29.47 13.43 11.42
C ALA A 20 28.96 14.88 11.48
N ARG A 21 29.83 15.83 11.84
CA ARG A 21 29.48 17.25 11.89
C ARG A 21 29.22 17.82 10.50
N GLU A 22 29.99 17.40 9.51
CA GLU A 22 29.77 17.77 8.11
C GLU A 22 28.42 17.23 7.62
N LEU A 23 28.11 15.96 7.88
CA LEU A 23 26.81 15.36 7.54
C LEU A 23 25.64 16.13 8.18
N LEU A 24 25.77 16.52 9.45
CA LEU A 24 24.76 17.33 10.14
C LEU A 24 24.60 18.74 9.56
N THR A 25 25.67 19.29 8.98
CA THR A 25 25.65 20.64 8.38
C THR A 25 25.10 20.62 6.96
N CYS A 26 25.53 19.64 6.15
CA CYS A 26 25.16 19.51 4.75
C CYS A 26 23.82 18.80 4.54
N GLY A 27 23.37 18.01 5.51
CA GLY A 27 22.14 17.22 5.48
C GLY A 27 22.23 15.92 4.68
N ALA A 28 23.17 15.81 3.73
CA ALA A 28 23.45 14.62 2.96
C ALA A 28 24.91 14.60 2.47
N VAL A 29 25.40 13.41 2.16
CA VAL A 29 26.70 13.18 1.49
C VAL A 29 26.46 12.25 0.32
N SER A 30 27.07 12.57 -0.83
CA SER A 30 26.98 11.76 -2.05
C SER A 30 28.31 11.07 -2.31
N PHE A 31 28.24 9.80 -2.69
CA PHE A 31 29.41 9.03 -3.13
C PHE A 31 29.32 8.80 -4.64
N PRO A 32 30.45 8.75 -5.35
CA PRO A 32 30.46 8.26 -6.73
C PRO A 32 29.90 6.84 -6.78
N GLY A 33 28.99 6.59 -7.72
CA GLY A 33 28.46 5.26 -8.01
C GLY A 33 28.80 4.83 -9.44
N ALA A 34 28.59 3.55 -9.74
CA ALA A 34 28.73 2.94 -11.06
C ALA A 34 27.37 2.44 -11.55
N PRO A 35 26.46 3.33 -11.98
CA PRO A 35 25.08 2.97 -12.30
C PRO A 35 24.90 2.23 -13.64
N TYR A 36 25.89 2.28 -14.54
CA TYR A 36 25.79 1.68 -15.87
C TYR A 36 26.72 0.48 -16.05
N LEU A 37 26.39 -0.39 -17.03
CA LEU A 37 27.21 -1.56 -17.33
C LEU A 37 28.61 -1.19 -17.80
N GLU A 38 28.75 -0.04 -18.45
CA GLU A 38 30.02 0.50 -18.93
C GLU A 38 30.95 0.93 -17.80
N ASP A 39 30.40 1.26 -16.63
CA ASP A 39 31.15 1.63 -15.43
C ASP A 39 31.75 0.41 -14.71
N LEU A 40 31.25 -0.80 -15.04
CA LEU A 40 31.65 -2.06 -14.41
C LEU A 40 32.70 -2.79 -15.27
N ALA A 41 33.68 -3.39 -14.59
CA ALA A 41 34.62 -4.31 -15.22
C ALA A 41 33.86 -5.51 -15.83
N PRO A 42 34.28 -6.07 -16.97
CA PRO A 42 33.56 -7.18 -17.61
C PRO A 42 33.26 -8.37 -16.69
N GLU A 43 34.16 -8.69 -15.78
CA GLU A 43 34.04 -9.74 -14.75
C GLU A 43 32.97 -9.44 -13.69
N ASP A 44 32.69 -8.16 -13.43
CA ASP A 44 31.68 -7.71 -12.47
C ASP A 44 30.28 -7.63 -13.07
N ARG A 45 30.14 -7.86 -14.39
CA ARG A 45 28.84 -7.86 -15.11
C ARG A 45 28.10 -9.18 -14.92
N THR A 46 27.93 -9.59 -13.68
CA THR A 46 27.26 -10.83 -13.28
C THR A 46 26.06 -10.54 -12.38
N PHE A 47 25.18 -11.53 -12.24
CA PHE A 47 24.07 -11.49 -11.29
C PHE A 47 24.44 -12.26 -10.04
N ASP A 48 23.97 -11.79 -8.88
CA ASP A 48 24.12 -12.49 -7.59
C ASP A 48 23.24 -13.74 -7.53
N THR A 49 23.67 -14.75 -8.29
CA THR A 49 23.00 -16.04 -8.51
C THR A 49 24.08 -17.12 -8.59
N PRO A 50 23.77 -18.39 -8.27
CA PRO A 50 24.75 -19.47 -8.35
C PRO A 50 25.42 -19.62 -9.73
N SER A 51 24.71 -19.25 -10.82
CA SER A 51 25.21 -19.33 -12.20
C SER A 51 25.85 -18.05 -12.73
N GLY A 52 25.75 -16.94 -12.00
CA GLY A 52 26.15 -15.60 -12.47
C GLY A 52 25.25 -15.02 -13.57
N ARG A 53 24.09 -15.64 -13.85
CA ARG A 53 23.18 -15.31 -14.96
C ARG A 53 21.74 -15.14 -14.48
N ILE A 54 20.89 -14.57 -15.33
CA ILE A 54 19.44 -14.52 -15.09
C ILE A 54 18.88 -15.94 -15.01
N GLU A 55 18.28 -16.29 -13.87
CA GLU A 55 17.59 -17.56 -13.67
C GLU A 55 16.20 -17.53 -14.32
N LEU A 56 16.11 -18.01 -15.56
CA LEU A 56 14.78 -18.23 -16.18
C LEU A 56 14.00 -19.32 -15.45
N TYR A 57 14.70 -20.32 -14.94
CA TYR A 57 14.22 -21.38 -14.07
C TYR A 57 14.97 -21.27 -12.75
N SER A 58 14.25 -21.08 -11.64
CA SER A 58 14.88 -21.01 -10.32
C SER A 58 14.99 -22.40 -9.69
N GLN A 59 16.21 -22.91 -9.58
CA GLN A 59 16.47 -24.18 -8.91
C GLN A 59 16.15 -24.10 -7.42
N GLU A 60 16.43 -22.95 -6.79
CA GLU A 60 16.10 -22.71 -5.38
C GLU A 60 14.59 -22.86 -5.12
N LEU A 61 13.74 -22.27 -5.97
CA LEU A 61 12.28 -22.45 -5.86
C LEU A 61 11.88 -23.91 -6.04
N ALA A 62 12.46 -24.63 -7.00
CA ALA A 62 12.18 -26.06 -7.19
C ALA A 62 12.57 -26.89 -5.96
N ASP A 63 13.72 -26.61 -5.36
CA ASP A 63 14.22 -27.31 -4.17
C ASP A 63 13.35 -27.03 -2.93
N LEU A 64 12.73 -25.84 -2.86
CA LEU A 64 11.72 -25.48 -1.86
C LEU A 64 10.32 -26.03 -2.17
N GLY A 65 10.15 -26.74 -3.30
CA GLY A 65 8.86 -27.30 -3.73
C GLY A 65 7.89 -26.28 -4.32
N ALA A 66 8.37 -25.08 -4.64
CA ALA A 66 7.62 -24.02 -5.30
C ALA A 66 7.69 -24.15 -6.84
N ASP A 67 6.85 -23.40 -7.55
CA ASP A 67 6.92 -23.33 -9.01
C ASP A 67 8.22 -22.60 -9.43
N PRO A 68 9.14 -23.25 -10.16
CA PRO A 68 10.41 -22.65 -10.58
C PRO A 68 10.27 -21.67 -11.76
N LEU A 69 9.05 -21.57 -12.30
CA LEU A 69 8.65 -20.67 -13.37
C LEU A 69 7.36 -19.95 -12.97
N PRO A 70 7.17 -18.68 -13.36
CA PRO A 70 5.93 -17.97 -13.06
C PRO A 70 4.70 -18.71 -13.63
N ARG A 71 3.73 -19.02 -12.77
CA ARG A 71 2.41 -19.52 -13.16
C ARG A 71 1.33 -18.53 -12.75
N PHE A 72 0.44 -18.22 -13.68
CA PHE A 72 -0.73 -17.42 -13.38
C PHE A 72 -1.79 -18.27 -12.67
N THR A 73 -2.19 -17.83 -11.48
CA THR A 73 -3.34 -18.37 -10.76
C THR A 73 -4.47 -17.34 -10.80
N PRO A 74 -5.63 -17.65 -11.42
CA PRO A 74 -6.75 -16.73 -11.46
C PRO A 74 -7.24 -16.35 -10.04
N PRO A 75 -7.47 -15.05 -9.75
CA PRO A 75 -8.03 -14.65 -8.47
C PRO A 75 -9.51 -15.05 -8.37
N GLU A 76 -9.98 -15.33 -7.16
CA GLU A 76 -11.40 -15.59 -6.88
C GLU A 76 -12.26 -14.42 -7.35
N PRO A 77 -13.34 -14.61 -8.12
CA PRO A 77 -14.23 -13.52 -8.53
C PRO A 77 -15.13 -13.04 -7.37
N PRO A 78 -15.66 -11.81 -7.42
CA PRO A 78 -16.65 -11.36 -6.44
C PRO A 78 -17.93 -12.20 -6.50
N ALA A 79 -18.55 -12.44 -5.35
CA ALA A 79 -19.91 -12.99 -5.27
C ALA A 79 -20.94 -12.00 -5.85
N ALA A 80 -22.13 -12.50 -6.24
CA ALA A 80 -23.20 -11.66 -6.77
C ALA A 80 -23.58 -10.54 -5.77
N GLY A 81 -23.64 -9.30 -6.25
CA GLY A 81 -23.93 -8.11 -5.44
C GLY A 81 -22.73 -7.56 -4.65
N PHE A 82 -21.56 -8.19 -4.75
CA PHE A 82 -20.30 -7.69 -4.20
C PHE A 82 -19.37 -7.23 -5.33
N VAL A 83 -18.44 -6.36 -4.97
CA VAL A 83 -17.33 -5.90 -5.82
C VAL A 83 -16.03 -6.02 -5.06
N ARG A 84 -14.90 -6.15 -5.76
CA ARG A 84 -13.58 -6.25 -5.13
C ARG A 84 -13.21 -4.92 -4.49
N LEU A 85 -12.83 -4.96 -3.21
CA LEU A 85 -12.27 -3.79 -2.54
C LEU A 85 -10.82 -3.60 -3.00
N ILE A 86 -10.55 -2.46 -3.62
CA ILE A 86 -9.21 -1.98 -3.94
C ILE A 86 -8.94 -0.68 -3.19
N TYR A 87 -7.66 -0.38 -2.99
CA TYR A 87 -7.24 0.77 -2.21
C TYR A 87 -5.94 1.34 -2.72
N GLY A 88 -5.71 2.61 -2.39
CA GLY A 88 -4.55 3.37 -2.83
C GLY A 88 -4.14 4.45 -1.86
N ARG A 89 -3.60 5.55 -2.39
CA ARG A 89 -3.07 6.68 -1.63
C ARG A 89 -3.61 7.98 -2.21
N ALA A 90 -3.71 9.00 -1.37
CA ALA A 90 -3.91 10.36 -1.80
C ALA A 90 -2.57 11.11 -1.69
N PRO A 91 -2.20 11.98 -2.65
CA PRO A 91 -0.96 12.74 -2.62
C PRO A 91 -0.75 13.56 -1.34
N MET A 92 -1.85 13.99 -0.70
CA MET A 92 -1.85 14.81 0.50
C MET A 92 -1.64 14.01 1.79
N HIS A 93 -1.84 12.69 1.75
CA HIS A 93 -1.83 11.85 2.95
C HIS A 93 -0.83 10.70 2.89
N SER A 94 -0.04 10.57 3.97
CA SER A 94 0.87 9.45 4.18
C SER A 94 0.24 8.47 5.16
N PHE A 95 -0.37 7.40 4.62
CA PHE A 95 -1.05 6.36 5.41
C PHE A 95 -2.09 6.96 6.38
N ALA A 96 -2.23 6.39 7.59
CA ALA A 96 -3.20 6.80 8.62
C ALA A 96 -2.65 7.80 9.66
N ARG A 97 -1.50 8.44 9.39
CA ARG A 97 -0.82 9.33 10.36
C ARG A 97 -0.93 10.81 10.08
N SER A 98 -1.50 11.22 8.93
CA SER A 98 -1.55 12.61 8.51
C SER A 98 -2.96 13.22 8.48
N GLN A 99 -4.00 12.43 8.77
CA GLN A 99 -5.40 12.87 8.76
C GLN A 99 -5.69 13.90 9.85
N ASN A 100 -4.89 13.93 10.93
CA ASN A 100 -5.03 14.92 12.00
C ASN A 100 -4.13 16.16 11.83
N ASN A 101 -3.46 16.31 10.70
CA ASN A 101 -2.73 17.52 10.35
C ASN A 101 -3.70 18.50 9.67
N GLU A 102 -3.90 19.67 10.24
CA GLU A 102 -4.89 20.65 9.79
C GLU A 102 -4.70 21.08 8.32
N ALA A 103 -3.47 21.36 7.89
CA ALA A 103 -3.19 21.78 6.52
C ALA A 103 -3.49 20.68 5.49
N LEU A 104 -3.16 19.43 5.81
CA LEU A 104 -3.41 18.30 4.92
C LEU A 104 -4.89 17.88 4.94
N HIS A 105 -5.53 17.93 6.11
CA HIS A 105 -6.95 17.68 6.29
C HIS A 105 -7.80 18.67 5.49
N ALA A 106 -7.41 19.95 5.42
CA ALA A 106 -8.10 20.96 4.62
C ALA A 106 -8.12 20.63 3.11
N LEU A 107 -7.13 19.88 2.61
CA LEU A 107 -7.08 19.46 1.20
C LEU A 107 -7.96 18.24 0.92
N MET A 108 -8.10 17.33 1.90
CA MET A 108 -8.90 16.11 1.78
C MET A 108 -9.43 15.68 3.15
N PRO A 109 -10.57 16.21 3.60
CA PRO A 109 -11.08 15.96 4.96
C PRO A 109 -11.65 14.55 5.15
N GLU A 110 -12.04 13.89 4.05
CA GLU A 110 -12.56 12.53 4.04
C GLU A 110 -12.22 11.82 2.72
N ASN A 111 -12.26 10.48 2.74
CA ASN A 111 -12.23 9.68 1.52
C ASN A 111 -13.63 9.43 0.97
N GLU A 112 -13.66 9.02 -0.30
CA GLU A 112 -14.87 8.67 -1.04
C GLU A 112 -14.70 7.26 -1.60
N VAL A 113 -15.79 6.51 -1.67
CA VAL A 113 -15.80 5.21 -2.35
C VAL A 113 -16.07 5.42 -3.83
N TRP A 114 -15.14 5.00 -4.68
CA TRP A 114 -15.31 5.09 -6.11
C TRP A 114 -15.98 3.83 -6.63
N VAL A 115 -17.00 4.01 -7.47
CA VAL A 115 -17.71 2.91 -8.13
C VAL A 115 -18.01 3.28 -9.58
N HIS A 116 -18.11 2.27 -10.44
CA HIS A 116 -18.46 2.47 -11.84
C HIS A 116 -19.92 2.92 -11.97
N THR A 117 -20.25 3.59 -13.08
CA THR A 117 -21.61 4.03 -13.42
C THR A 117 -22.60 2.85 -13.43
N ASP A 118 -22.23 1.71 -14.03
CA ASP A 118 -23.06 0.50 -14.03
C ASP A 118 -23.30 -0.06 -12.62
N THR A 119 -22.27 -0.08 -11.77
CA THR A 119 -22.38 -0.55 -10.38
C THR A 119 -23.31 0.36 -9.58
N ALA A 120 -23.19 1.68 -9.77
CA ALA A 120 -24.04 2.67 -9.15
C ALA A 120 -25.51 2.52 -9.58
N ALA A 121 -25.75 2.31 -10.87
CA ALA A 121 -27.09 2.07 -11.41
C ALA A 121 -27.70 0.75 -10.88
N ALA A 122 -26.92 -0.33 -10.85
CA ALA A 122 -27.37 -1.62 -10.33
C ALA A 122 -27.69 -1.59 -8.82
N MET A 123 -27.05 -0.69 -8.07
CA MET A 123 -27.25 -0.53 -6.63
C MET A 123 -28.17 0.65 -6.26
N ASP A 124 -28.74 1.33 -7.25
CA ASP A 124 -29.64 2.49 -7.08
C ASP A 124 -29.04 3.59 -6.18
N VAL A 125 -27.82 4.01 -6.52
CA VAL A 125 -27.09 5.09 -5.83
C VAL A 125 -26.54 6.12 -6.82
N ALA A 126 -26.43 7.37 -6.38
CA ALA A 126 -25.88 8.48 -7.14
C ALA A 126 -24.57 8.98 -6.52
N SER A 127 -23.77 9.71 -7.31
CA SER A 127 -22.58 10.38 -6.79
C SER A 127 -22.98 11.42 -5.74
N GLY A 128 -22.27 11.44 -4.61
CA GLY A 128 -22.57 12.29 -3.46
C GLY A 128 -23.42 11.61 -2.38
N ASP A 129 -24.08 10.48 -2.70
CA ASP A 129 -24.83 9.71 -1.71
C ASP A 129 -23.91 9.20 -0.59
N ARG A 130 -24.51 8.99 0.59
CA ARG A 130 -23.86 8.37 1.75
C ARG A 130 -24.24 6.91 1.83
N VAL A 131 -23.23 6.05 1.88
CA VAL A 131 -23.39 4.60 2.05
C VAL A 131 -22.43 4.07 3.08
N GLN A 132 -22.72 2.89 3.60
CA GLN A 132 -21.75 2.05 4.28
C GLN A 132 -21.28 0.96 3.32
N LEU A 133 -20.05 0.50 3.52
CA LEU A 133 -19.53 -0.71 2.88
C LEU A 133 -19.68 -1.86 3.85
N GLU A 134 -20.17 -3.00 3.37
CA GLU A 134 -20.22 -4.24 4.14
C GLU A 134 -19.39 -5.31 3.44
N ASN A 135 -18.47 -5.95 4.17
CA ASN A 135 -17.65 -7.03 3.63
C ASN A 135 -18.33 -8.41 3.75
N LEU A 136 -17.71 -9.46 3.19
CA LEU A 136 -18.26 -10.83 3.23
C LEU A 136 -18.45 -11.40 4.65
N ASP A 137 -17.75 -10.88 5.64
CA ASP A 137 -17.84 -11.32 7.04
C ASP A 137 -18.80 -10.44 7.86
N GLY A 138 -19.56 -9.55 7.21
CA GLY A 138 -20.56 -8.68 7.83
C GLY A 138 -19.98 -7.43 8.53
N VAL A 139 -18.69 -7.14 8.36
CA VAL A 139 -18.08 -5.93 8.92
C VAL A 139 -18.54 -4.72 8.10
N ARG A 140 -19.03 -3.69 8.80
CA ARG A 140 -19.49 -2.43 8.21
C ARG A 140 -18.50 -1.29 8.43
N SER A 141 -18.30 -0.48 7.40
CA SER A 141 -17.57 0.79 7.51
C SER A 141 -18.42 1.88 8.18
N ASP A 142 -17.75 2.95 8.59
CA ASP A 142 -18.43 4.23 8.81
C ASP A 142 -19.02 4.76 7.47
N PRO A 143 -20.03 5.64 7.52
CA PRO A 143 -20.61 6.23 6.30
C PRO A 143 -19.56 6.98 5.47
N VAL A 144 -19.58 6.73 4.16
CA VAL A 144 -18.65 7.29 3.17
C VAL A 144 -19.41 7.84 1.96
N ARG A 145 -18.86 8.89 1.33
CA ARG A 145 -19.46 9.51 0.13
C ARG A 145 -19.18 8.64 -1.08
N ILE A 146 -20.15 8.48 -1.96
CA ILE A 146 -19.94 7.82 -3.25
C ILE A 146 -19.38 8.82 -4.25
N HIS A 147 -18.35 8.39 -4.98
CA HIS A 147 -17.87 9.02 -6.20
C HIS A 147 -18.16 8.09 -7.40
N VAL A 148 -19.15 8.41 -8.22
CA VAL A 148 -19.46 7.62 -9.42
C VAL A 148 -18.58 8.07 -10.58
N THR A 149 -17.84 7.15 -11.19
CA THR A 149 -16.89 7.47 -12.27
C THR A 149 -16.65 6.29 -13.19
N GLU A 150 -16.44 6.53 -14.49
CA GLU A 150 -16.00 5.52 -15.45
C GLU A 150 -14.51 5.15 -15.29
N GLY A 151 -13.77 5.86 -14.43
CA GLY A 151 -12.35 5.63 -14.15
C GLY A 151 -12.05 4.37 -13.33
N ILE A 152 -13.03 3.52 -13.05
CA ILE A 152 -12.90 2.27 -12.30
C ILE A 152 -13.72 1.16 -12.97
N ARG A 153 -13.22 -0.09 -12.94
CA ARG A 153 -13.97 -1.23 -13.49
C ARG A 153 -15.22 -1.54 -12.67
N SER A 154 -16.28 -2.02 -13.32
CA SER A 154 -17.60 -2.28 -12.70
C SER A 154 -17.64 -3.37 -11.64
N ASP A 155 -16.60 -4.18 -11.51
CA ASP A 155 -16.45 -5.22 -10.48
C ASP A 155 -15.55 -4.79 -9.31
N CYS A 156 -15.22 -3.50 -9.20
CA CYS A 156 -14.34 -2.95 -8.18
C CYS A 156 -14.99 -1.76 -7.43
N ALA A 157 -14.60 -1.59 -6.17
CA ALA A 157 -14.79 -0.37 -5.41
C ALA A 157 -13.44 0.10 -4.86
N TYR A 158 -13.13 1.39 -5.01
CA TYR A 158 -11.87 1.96 -4.54
C TYR A 158 -12.05 2.87 -3.33
N LEU A 159 -11.15 2.73 -2.35
CA LEU A 159 -11.02 3.66 -1.23
C LEU A 159 -9.58 4.17 -1.10
N VAL A 160 -9.43 5.46 -0.78
CA VAL A 160 -8.14 5.96 -0.30
C VAL A 160 -7.88 5.40 1.11
N HIS A 161 -6.72 4.79 1.30
CA HIS A 161 -6.29 4.23 2.57
C HIS A 161 -6.00 5.31 3.64
N GLY A 162 -6.23 4.97 4.90
CA GLY A 162 -5.77 5.75 6.05
C GLY A 162 -6.85 6.53 6.79
N PHE A 163 -8.12 6.41 6.39
CA PHE A 163 -9.29 7.02 7.03
C PHE A 163 -10.00 6.06 7.99
N GLY A 164 -11.08 6.54 8.65
CA GLY A 164 -11.85 5.79 9.64
C GLY A 164 -11.16 5.70 11.02
N GLN A 165 -10.52 6.80 11.46
CA GLN A 165 -9.86 6.84 12.77
C GLN A 165 -10.90 6.83 13.90
N ARG A 166 -10.66 6.01 14.94
CA ARG A 166 -11.57 5.86 16.08
C ARG A 166 -11.12 6.64 17.32
N SER A 167 -9.91 7.19 17.32
CA SER A 167 -9.39 7.95 18.46
C SER A 167 -10.09 9.30 18.60
N LYS A 168 -10.92 9.45 19.64
CA LYS A 168 -11.58 10.72 19.99
C LYS A 168 -10.60 11.88 20.29
N ARG A 169 -9.33 11.57 20.56
CA ARG A 169 -8.29 12.58 20.81
C ARG A 169 -7.75 13.19 19.52
N LEU A 170 -7.89 12.50 18.39
CA LEU A 170 -7.52 12.99 17.07
C LEU A 170 -8.72 13.72 16.46
N ARG A 171 -8.94 14.96 16.91
CA ARG A 171 -10.17 15.73 16.66
C ARG A 171 -10.52 15.91 15.18
N LEU A 172 -9.54 15.99 14.29
CA LEU A 172 -9.74 16.14 12.84
C LEU A 172 -9.84 14.78 12.14
N ALA A 173 -9.05 13.79 12.59
CA ALA A 173 -9.07 12.47 11.96
C ALA A 173 -10.28 11.60 12.38
N GLY A 174 -10.88 11.88 13.54
CA GLY A 174 -12.07 11.20 14.06
C GLY A 174 -13.38 11.65 13.41
N GLY A 175 -13.37 11.82 12.09
CA GLY A 175 -14.46 12.37 11.28
C GLY A 175 -14.95 11.42 10.18
N PRO A 176 -15.67 11.94 9.16
CA PRO A 176 -16.26 11.13 8.09
C PRO A 176 -15.19 10.42 7.24
N GLY A 177 -15.58 9.27 6.67
CA GLY A 177 -14.71 8.43 5.85
C GLY A 177 -14.63 7.00 6.34
N ALA A 178 -14.35 6.08 5.43
CA ALA A 178 -14.31 4.65 5.70
C ALA A 178 -12.88 4.13 5.82
N SER A 179 -12.66 3.23 6.78
CA SER A 179 -11.41 2.46 6.87
C SER A 179 -11.45 1.26 5.93
N ASP A 180 -10.59 1.28 4.92
CA ASP A 180 -10.35 0.14 4.05
C ASP A 180 -9.79 -1.06 4.85
N ASN A 181 -8.84 -0.81 5.75
CA ASN A 181 -8.29 -1.85 6.62
C ASN A 181 -9.34 -2.46 7.57
N GLY A 182 -10.30 -1.65 8.02
CA GLY A 182 -11.43 -2.14 8.80
C GLY A 182 -12.33 -3.13 8.03
N LEU A 183 -12.35 -3.05 6.70
CA LEU A 183 -13.11 -3.94 5.82
C LEU A 183 -12.29 -5.16 5.34
N MET A 184 -10.98 -5.19 5.62
CA MET A 184 -10.08 -6.28 5.22
C MET A 184 -10.00 -7.34 6.32
N SER A 185 -11.09 -8.10 6.51
CA SER A 185 -11.15 -9.17 7.51
C SER A 185 -10.41 -10.44 7.08
N ARG A 186 -10.12 -10.59 5.78
CA ARG A 186 -9.39 -11.73 5.22
C ARG A 186 -8.09 -11.30 4.57
N VAL A 187 -7.10 -12.17 4.61
CA VAL A 187 -5.82 -12.00 3.92
C VAL A 187 -5.39 -13.30 3.27
N SER A 188 -4.69 -13.20 2.15
CA SER A 188 -3.98 -14.33 1.55
C SER A 188 -2.50 -14.21 1.89
N VAL A 189 -1.95 -15.16 2.63
CA VAL A 189 -0.51 -15.17 2.95
C VAL A 189 0.22 -15.89 1.82
N ASP A 190 1.21 -15.22 1.24
CA ASP A 190 2.15 -15.85 0.31
C ASP A 190 3.06 -16.81 1.11
N PRO A 191 3.02 -18.13 0.86
CA PRO A 191 3.80 -19.10 1.61
C PRO A 191 5.32 -18.97 1.39
N LEU A 192 5.75 -18.31 0.30
CA LEU A 192 7.17 -18.16 -0.02
C LEU A 192 7.79 -16.96 0.71
N THR A 193 7.10 -15.81 0.66
CA THR A 193 7.64 -14.55 1.17
C THR A 193 7.09 -14.15 2.54
N GLY A 194 5.98 -14.76 2.98
CA GLY A 194 5.20 -14.32 4.13
C GLY A 194 4.41 -13.03 3.88
N ALA A 195 4.42 -12.50 2.65
CA ALA A 195 3.68 -11.29 2.30
C ALA A 195 2.17 -11.49 2.42
N THR A 196 1.47 -10.42 2.78
CA THR A 196 0.02 -10.44 3.02
C THR A 196 -0.73 -9.79 1.87
N GLY A 197 -1.41 -10.59 1.06
CA GLY A 197 -2.31 -10.14 0.00
C GLY A 197 -3.65 -9.67 0.57
N MET A 198 -3.90 -8.35 0.55
CA MET A 198 -5.10 -7.74 1.14
C MET A 198 -6.24 -7.49 0.14
N ARG A 199 -5.96 -7.53 -1.17
CA ARG A 199 -6.95 -7.31 -2.25
C ARG A 199 -7.83 -8.55 -2.54
N VAL A 200 -8.04 -9.37 -1.52
CA VAL A 200 -8.89 -10.58 -1.56
C VAL A 200 -10.24 -10.37 -0.85
N ASN A 201 -10.52 -9.14 -0.43
CA ASN A 201 -11.77 -8.77 0.22
C ASN A 201 -12.74 -8.18 -0.81
N PHE A 202 -14.02 -8.43 -0.57
CA PHE A 202 -15.12 -7.94 -1.39
C PHE A 202 -16.09 -7.17 -0.51
N VAL A 203 -16.72 -6.15 -1.08
CA VAL A 203 -17.67 -5.27 -0.39
C VAL A 203 -18.94 -5.08 -1.22
N ARG A 204 -20.05 -4.80 -0.54
CA ARG A 204 -21.28 -4.29 -1.15
C ARG A 204 -21.63 -2.93 -0.57
N LEU A 205 -22.35 -2.12 -1.33
CA LEU A 205 -22.89 -0.85 -0.84
C LEU A 205 -24.18 -1.11 -0.06
N VAL A 206 -24.30 -0.47 1.11
CA VAL A 206 -25.50 -0.47 1.94
C VAL A 206 -25.92 0.98 2.14
N LYS A 207 -27.16 1.33 1.78
CA LYS A 207 -27.69 2.69 2.04
C LYS A 207 -27.62 2.97 3.54
N ALA A 208 -26.97 4.08 3.91
CA ALA A 208 -26.73 4.48 5.30
C ALA A 208 -28.00 5.05 5.95
#